data_AF-A0A7S2D6V3-F1
#
_entry.id   AF-A0A7S2D6V3-F1
#
_cell.length_a   1.000
_cell.length_b   1.000
_cell.length_c   1.000
_cell.angle_alpha   90.00
_cell.angle_beta   90.00
_cell.angle_gamma   90.00
#
_symmetry.space_group_name_H-M   'P 1'
#
loop_
_entity.id
_entity.type
_entity.pdbx_description
1 polymer ?
#
loop_
_entity_poly.entity_id
_entity_poly.type
_entity_poly.pdbx_seq_one_letter_code
_entity_poly.pdbx_strand_id
1 'polypeptide(L)'
;MLDTRLVALPFCSTFYRLLLGTQLSLRDLADVHPTLATTLRKLQKLVHNRAALIKAGKKPGDAAFASLTLDGADVADLGLDFTLPGQPEVELSPGGASRDVTLDNVGEYVQRVIDVALAEGVRAQVAAFRSGFSTVFPIERLPAFNAEEL
;
A
#
# COMPACT_ATOMS: atom_id res chain seq x y z
N MET A 1 37.30 10.28 -14.26
CA MET A 1 36.29 11.21 -14.82
C MET A 1 34.94 10.53 -14.65
N LEU A 2 34.10 11.01 -13.73
CA LEU A 2 32.69 10.62 -13.70
C LEU A 2 32.03 11.38 -14.86
N ASP A 3 31.43 10.67 -15.80
CA ASP A 3 30.66 11.26 -16.91
C ASP A 3 29.51 12.05 -16.28
N THR A 4 29.52 13.39 -16.41
CA THR A 4 28.58 14.32 -15.75
C THR A 4 27.26 14.43 -16.51
N ARG A 5 26.80 13.32 -17.11
CA ARG A 5 25.47 13.27 -17.71
C ARG A 5 24.46 12.95 -16.63
N LEU A 6 23.54 13.89 -16.38
CA LEU A 6 22.36 13.66 -15.57
C LEU A 6 21.61 12.47 -16.16
N VAL A 7 21.60 11.34 -15.46
CA VAL A 7 20.83 10.16 -15.85
C VAL A 7 19.39 10.42 -15.42
N ALA A 8 18.59 11.01 -16.32
CA ALA A 8 17.14 11.06 -16.15
C ALA A 8 16.60 9.65 -16.37
N LEU A 9 16.46 8.86 -15.30
CA LEU A 9 15.76 7.58 -15.41
C LEU A 9 14.26 7.89 -15.48
N PRO A 10 13.53 7.38 -16.49
CA PRO A 10 12.12 7.70 -16.69
C PRO A 10 11.20 6.91 -15.74
N PHE A 11 11.56 6.81 -14.46
CA PHE A 11 10.79 6.09 -13.45
C PHE A 11 9.91 7.02 -12.65
N CYS A 12 8.76 6.52 -12.19
CA CYS A 12 7.88 7.28 -11.31
C CYS A 12 8.50 7.46 -9.91
N SER A 13 8.08 8.50 -9.19
CA SER A 13 8.55 8.81 -7.83
C SER A 13 8.35 7.65 -6.85
N THR A 14 7.28 6.86 -7.00
CA THR A 14 7.03 5.65 -6.19
C THR A 14 8.15 4.62 -6.35
N PHE A 15 8.61 4.38 -7.58
CA PHE A 15 9.71 3.44 -7.83
C PHE A 15 11.04 3.96 -7.27
N TYR A 16 11.32 5.27 -7.39
CA TYR A 16 12.48 5.88 -6.76
C TYR A 16 12.48 5.70 -5.24
N ARG A 17 11.36 5.99 -4.59
CA ARG A 17 11.22 5.80 -3.13
C ARG A 17 11.38 4.34 -2.73
N LEU A 18 10.87 3.41 -3.54
CA LEU A 18 11.07 1.97 -3.36
C LEU A 18 12.55 1.58 -3.43
N LEU A 19 13.29 2.09 -4.43
CA LEU A 19 14.73 1.84 -4.60
C LEU A 19 15.56 2.35 -3.41
N LEU A 20 15.16 3.49 -2.85
CA LEU A 20 15.77 4.08 -1.67
C LEU A 20 15.36 3.38 -0.36
N GLY A 21 14.48 2.38 -0.41
CA GLY A 21 13.99 1.67 0.77
C GLY A 21 13.05 2.51 1.64
N THR A 22 12.45 3.55 1.07
CA THR A 22 11.45 4.37 1.76
C THR A 22 10.17 3.55 1.94
N GLN A 23 9.52 3.66 3.10
CA GLN A 23 8.20 3.05 3.28
C GLN A 23 7.18 3.74 2.37
N LEU A 24 6.46 2.92 1.61
CA LEU A 24 5.41 3.38 0.72
C LEU A 24 4.07 3.39 1.45
N SER A 25 3.19 4.25 0.96
CA SER A 25 1.93 4.57 1.57
C SER A 25 0.79 4.48 0.56
N LEU A 26 -0.44 4.63 1.05
CA LEU A 26 -1.63 4.67 0.20
C LEU A 26 -1.58 5.78 -0.86
N ARG A 27 -0.85 6.88 -0.60
CA ARG A 27 -0.62 7.93 -1.60
C ARG A 27 0.13 7.39 -2.81
N ASP A 28 1.12 6.56 -2.56
CA ASP A 28 2.05 6.04 -3.57
C ASP A 28 1.37 4.95 -4.41
N LEU A 29 0.42 4.25 -3.80
CA LEU A 29 -0.49 3.37 -4.51
C LEU A 29 -1.41 4.13 -5.46
N ALA A 30 -1.77 5.38 -5.19
CA ALA A 30 -2.60 6.16 -6.11
C ALA A 30 -1.86 6.48 -7.42
N ASP A 31 -0.54 6.60 -7.38
CA ASP A 31 0.30 6.85 -8.56
C ASP A 31 0.42 5.62 -9.47
N VAL A 32 0.27 4.41 -8.90
CA VAL A 32 0.42 3.13 -9.60
C VAL A 32 -0.93 2.49 -9.94
N HIS A 33 -1.88 2.55 -9.00
CA HIS A 33 -3.20 1.94 -9.11
C HIS A 33 -4.31 2.86 -8.52
N PRO A 34 -4.74 3.90 -9.27
CA PRO A 34 -5.68 4.92 -8.79
C PRO A 34 -7.03 4.38 -8.27
N THR A 35 -7.57 3.37 -8.96
CA THR A 35 -8.87 2.76 -8.63
C THR A 35 -8.81 2.04 -7.28
N LEU A 36 -7.85 1.14 -7.09
CA LEU A 36 -7.62 0.43 -5.84
C LEU A 36 -7.34 1.40 -4.69
N ALA A 37 -6.50 2.41 -4.92
CA ALA A 37 -6.21 3.43 -3.92
C ALA A 37 -7.48 4.18 -3.47
N THR A 38 -8.45 4.38 -4.37
CA THR A 38 -9.72 5.03 -4.02
C THR A 38 -10.58 4.18 -3.11
N THR A 39 -10.70 2.88 -3.39
CA THR A 39 -11.42 1.93 -2.52
C THR A 39 -10.75 1.82 -1.15
N LEU A 40 -9.43 1.65 -1.12
CA LEU A 40 -8.66 1.55 0.12
C LEU A 40 -8.73 2.84 0.95
N ARG A 41 -8.79 4.03 0.32
CA ARG A 41 -9.01 5.30 1.04
C ARG A 41 -10.34 5.30 1.78
N LYS A 42 -11.40 4.73 1.20
CA LYS A 42 -12.71 4.64 1.87
C LYS A 42 -12.64 3.65 3.06
N LEU A 43 -12.03 2.48 2.88
CA LEU A 43 -11.81 1.52 3.97
C LEU A 43 -10.95 2.11 5.09
N GLN A 44 -9.89 2.85 4.74
CA GLN A 44 -9.04 3.51 5.70
C GLN A 44 -9.80 4.56 6.52
N LYS A 45 -10.76 5.30 5.92
CA LYS A 45 -11.64 6.21 6.68
C LYS A 45 -12.48 5.45 7.71
N LEU A 46 -12.99 4.27 7.37
CA LEU A 46 -13.72 3.42 8.33
C LEU A 46 -12.84 3.00 9.51
N VAL A 47 -11.59 2.62 9.24
CA VAL A 47 -10.60 2.29 10.29
C VAL A 47 -10.40 3.46 11.25
N HIS A 48 -10.20 4.67 10.71
CA HIS A 48 -10.02 5.87 11.53
C HIS A 48 -11.26 6.21 12.35
N ASN A 49 -12.45 6.15 11.74
CA ASN A 49 -13.71 6.41 12.43
C ASN A 49 -13.96 5.39 13.54
N ARG A 50 -13.70 4.09 13.29
CA ARG A 50 -13.76 3.03 14.29
C ARG A 50 -12.82 3.32 15.46
N ALA A 51 -11.56 3.67 15.18
CA ALA A 51 -10.58 4.01 16.21
C ALA A 51 -11.00 5.23 17.03
N ALA A 52 -11.61 6.24 16.40
CA ALA A 52 -12.14 7.42 17.07
C ALA A 52 -13.30 7.08 18.02
N LEU A 53 -14.22 6.19 17.63
CA LEU A 53 -15.30 5.72 18.49
C LEU A 53 -14.77 4.96 19.72
N ILE A 54 -13.80 4.07 19.51
CA ILE A 54 -13.15 3.34 20.61
C ILE A 54 -12.47 4.33 21.57
N LYS A 55 -11.74 5.33 21.04
CA LYS A 55 -11.10 6.37 21.85
C LYS A 55 -12.12 7.22 22.62
N ALA A 56 -13.31 7.40 22.08
CA ALA A 56 -14.43 8.08 22.75
C ALA A 56 -15.16 7.19 23.79
N GLY A 57 -14.65 5.97 24.07
CA GLY A 57 -15.21 5.06 25.06
C GLY A 57 -16.42 4.25 24.58
N LYS A 58 -16.74 4.30 23.28
CA LYS A 58 -17.78 3.46 22.68
C LYS A 58 -17.27 2.03 22.52
N LYS A 59 -18.16 1.05 22.68
CA LYS A 59 -17.83 -0.37 22.55
C LYS A 59 -18.34 -0.95 21.23
N PRO A 60 -17.63 -1.93 20.66
CA PRO A 60 -18.17 -2.71 19.54
C PRO A 60 -19.56 -3.25 19.92
N GLY A 61 -20.57 -2.95 19.10
CA GLY A 61 -21.98 -3.26 19.38
C GLY A 61 -22.85 -2.06 19.74
N ASP A 62 -22.27 -0.90 20.07
CA ASP A 62 -23.03 0.34 20.17
C ASP A 62 -23.60 0.72 18.79
N ALA A 63 -24.78 1.36 18.75
CA ALA A 63 -25.41 1.82 17.51
C ALA A 63 -24.50 2.71 16.64
N ALA A 64 -23.49 3.35 17.25
CA ALA A 64 -22.47 4.11 16.53
C ALA A 64 -21.63 3.24 15.58
N PHE A 65 -21.34 1.98 15.92
CA PHE A 65 -20.59 1.07 15.06
C PHE A 65 -21.40 0.58 13.86
N ALA A 66 -22.73 0.45 14.00
CA ALA A 66 -23.63 0.11 12.89
C ALA A 66 -23.67 1.19 11.80
N SER A 67 -23.19 2.41 12.09
CA SER A 67 -23.07 3.47 11.07
C SER A 67 -21.78 3.40 10.25
N LEU A 68 -20.84 2.50 10.58
CA LEU A 68 -19.55 2.36 9.90
C LEU A 68 -19.67 1.47 8.66
N THR A 69 -20.34 1.99 7.64
CA THR A 69 -20.58 1.30 6.36
C THR A 69 -19.72 1.87 5.23
N LEU A 70 -19.34 1.02 4.27
CA LEU A 70 -18.74 1.44 3.01
C LEU A 70 -19.85 1.68 1.97
N ASP A 71 -20.11 2.94 1.62
CA ASP A 71 -21.17 3.31 0.65
C ASP A 71 -22.56 2.70 0.97
N GLY A 72 -22.86 2.50 2.26
CA GLY A 72 -24.12 1.91 2.74
C GLY A 72 -24.11 0.39 2.93
N ALA A 73 -23.01 -0.30 2.62
CA ALA A 73 -22.84 -1.73 2.87
C ALA A 73 -21.92 -2.00 4.08
N ASP A 74 -22.19 -3.07 4.82
CA ASP A 74 -21.29 -3.53 5.87
C ASP A 74 -20.01 -4.11 5.26
N VAL A 75 -18.88 -3.96 5.95
CA VAL A 75 -17.58 -4.45 5.46
C VAL A 75 -17.60 -5.96 5.19
N ALA A 76 -18.31 -6.72 6.03
CA ALA A 76 -18.45 -8.17 5.88
C ALA A 76 -19.27 -8.56 4.63
N ASP A 77 -20.21 -7.71 4.22
CA ASP A 77 -21.07 -7.96 3.04
C ASP A 77 -20.35 -7.68 1.72
N LEU A 78 -19.16 -7.08 1.76
CA LEU A 78 -18.35 -6.81 0.58
C LEU A 78 -17.73 -8.08 -0.02
N GLY A 79 -17.76 -9.21 0.70
CA GLY A 79 -17.18 -10.48 0.25
C GLY A 79 -15.66 -10.40 0.01
N LEU A 80 -14.98 -9.55 0.77
CA LEU A 80 -13.52 -9.42 0.72
C LEU A 80 -12.89 -10.47 1.63
N ASP A 81 -11.80 -11.06 1.16
CA ASP A 81 -10.91 -11.92 1.94
C ASP A 81 -9.49 -11.33 1.93
N PHE A 82 -8.52 -12.01 2.55
CA PHE A 82 -7.13 -11.59 2.55
C PHE A 82 -6.40 -12.03 1.27
N THR A 83 -6.98 -11.77 0.09
CA THR A 83 -6.32 -11.85 -1.22
C THR A 83 -6.20 -10.48 -1.88
N LEU A 84 -5.27 -10.34 -2.82
CA LEU A 84 -5.03 -9.09 -3.51
C LEU A 84 -6.19 -8.78 -4.49
N PRO A 85 -6.83 -7.60 -4.41
CA PRO A 85 -7.92 -7.26 -5.32
C PRO A 85 -7.54 -7.34 -6.80
N GLY A 86 -8.31 -8.10 -7.56
CA GLY A 86 -8.06 -8.35 -8.99
C GLY A 86 -7.04 -9.46 -9.27
N GLN A 87 -6.39 -10.01 -8.24
CA GLN A 87 -5.41 -11.10 -8.32
C GLN A 87 -5.62 -12.08 -7.15
N PRO A 88 -6.74 -12.84 -7.16
CA PRO A 88 -7.10 -13.73 -6.03
C PRO A 88 -6.09 -14.85 -5.77
N GLU A 89 -5.22 -15.16 -6.73
CA GLU A 89 -4.10 -16.08 -6.58
C GLU A 89 -2.99 -15.56 -5.65
N VAL A 90 -2.96 -14.26 -5.38
CA VAL A 90 -1.99 -13.63 -4.49
C VAL A 90 -2.60 -13.44 -3.11
N GLU A 91 -2.28 -14.36 -2.20
CA GLU A 91 -2.67 -14.21 -0.80
C GLU A 91 -1.89 -13.07 -0.11
N LEU A 92 -2.61 -12.25 0.65
CA LEU A 92 -2.04 -11.19 1.48
C LEU A 92 -1.43 -11.73 2.77
N SER A 93 -1.85 -12.89 3.23
CA SER A 93 -1.30 -13.58 4.40
C SER A 93 -1.48 -15.07 4.22
N PRO A 94 -0.69 -15.95 4.88
CA PRO A 94 -0.88 -17.39 4.76
C PRO A 94 -2.33 -17.81 5.08
N GLY A 95 -3.00 -18.47 4.13
CA GLY A 95 -4.41 -18.87 4.24
C GLY A 95 -5.38 -17.70 4.11
N GLY A 96 -4.96 -16.61 3.49
CA GLY A 96 -5.72 -15.37 3.37
C GLY A 96 -7.04 -15.52 2.63
N ALA A 97 -7.11 -16.43 1.65
CA ALA A 97 -8.34 -16.73 0.91
C ALA A 97 -9.46 -17.35 1.76
N SER A 98 -9.14 -17.86 2.95
CA SER A 98 -10.13 -18.41 3.90
C SER A 98 -10.42 -17.46 5.07
N ARG A 99 -9.90 -16.23 5.01
CA ARG A 99 -10.03 -15.26 6.08
C ARG A 99 -10.81 -14.05 5.57
N ASP A 100 -12.06 -13.93 6.03
CA ASP A 100 -12.93 -12.82 5.66
C ASP A 100 -12.46 -11.50 6.25
N VAL A 101 -12.67 -10.42 5.48
CA VAL A 101 -12.44 -9.06 5.93
C VAL A 101 -13.69 -8.56 6.66
N THR A 102 -13.47 -8.10 7.89
CA THR A 102 -14.49 -7.56 8.78
C THR A 102 -14.09 -6.18 9.26
N LEU A 103 -15.01 -5.47 9.89
CA LEU A 103 -14.74 -4.16 10.48
C LEU A 103 -13.58 -4.17 11.50
N ASP A 104 -13.30 -5.32 12.11
CA ASP A 104 -12.24 -5.47 13.11
C ASP A 104 -10.85 -5.65 12.49
N ASN A 105 -10.77 -6.31 11.32
CA ASN A 105 -9.50 -6.63 10.67
C ASN A 105 -9.23 -5.83 9.37
N VAL A 106 -10.18 -5.00 8.92
CA VAL A 106 -10.05 -4.18 7.70
C VAL A 106 -8.83 -3.26 7.71
N GLY A 107 -8.37 -2.83 8.89
CA GLY A 107 -7.13 -2.07 9.02
C GLY A 107 -5.89 -2.87 8.60
N GLU A 108 -5.84 -4.14 8.99
CA GLU A 108 -4.76 -5.07 8.59
C GLU A 108 -4.83 -5.34 7.09
N TYR A 109 -6.03 -5.63 6.58
CA TYR A 109 -6.26 -5.83 5.15
C TYR A 109 -5.72 -4.66 4.31
N VAL A 110 -6.06 -3.42 4.67
CA VAL A 110 -5.58 -2.22 3.95
C VAL A 110 -4.05 -2.13 3.94
N GLN A 111 -3.39 -2.39 5.08
CA GLN A 111 -1.92 -2.37 5.14
C GLN A 111 -1.31 -3.47 4.26
N ARG A 112 -1.83 -4.69 4.35
CA ARG A 112 -1.33 -5.81 3.57
C ARG A 112 -1.48 -5.61 2.07
N VAL A 113 -2.59 -5.03 1.61
CA VAL A 113 -2.76 -4.69 0.19
C VAL A 113 -1.67 -3.69 -0.25
N ILE A 114 -1.38 -2.66 0.55
CA ILE A 114 -0.35 -1.66 0.23
C ILE A 114 1.03 -2.33 0.13
N ASP A 115 1.40 -3.14 1.13
CA ASP A 115 2.69 -3.82 1.19
C ASP A 115 2.89 -4.77 0.01
N VAL A 116 1.88 -5.59 -0.30
CA VAL A 116 1.96 -6.56 -1.39
C VAL A 116 1.99 -5.87 -2.74
N ALA A 117 1.10 -4.90 -2.97
CA ALA A 117 0.99 -4.22 -4.25
C ALA A 117 2.23 -3.36 -4.59
N LEU A 118 2.89 -2.77 -3.58
CA LEU A 118 3.98 -1.81 -3.81
C LEU A 118 5.37 -2.34 -3.52
N ALA A 119 5.52 -3.30 -2.61
CA ALA A 119 6.85 -3.71 -2.13
C ALA A 119 7.11 -5.21 -2.31
N GLU A 120 6.23 -6.08 -1.81
CA GLU A 120 6.49 -7.52 -1.81
C GLU A 120 6.38 -8.12 -3.21
N GLY A 121 5.37 -7.74 -3.99
CA GLY A 121 5.14 -8.27 -5.34
C GLY A 121 6.27 -7.97 -6.35
N VAL A 122 7.07 -6.93 -6.09
CA VAL A 122 8.18 -6.50 -6.95
C VAL A 122 9.56 -6.65 -6.29
N ARG A 123 9.63 -7.27 -5.10
CA ARG A 123 10.87 -7.31 -4.30
C ARG A 123 12.05 -7.91 -5.04
N ALA A 124 11.83 -8.98 -5.81
CA ALA A 124 12.90 -9.66 -6.55
C ALA A 124 13.44 -8.77 -7.69
N GLN A 125 12.55 -8.11 -8.41
CA GLN A 125 12.86 -7.21 -9.52
C GLN A 125 13.58 -5.96 -9.02
N VAL A 126 13.12 -5.40 -7.90
CA VAL A 126 13.80 -4.30 -7.21
C VAL A 126 15.19 -4.72 -6.76
N ALA A 127 15.34 -5.88 -6.10
CA ALA A 127 16.65 -6.35 -5.67
C ALA A 127 17.63 -6.56 -6.85
N ALA A 128 17.16 -7.17 -7.94
CA ALA A 128 17.94 -7.35 -9.15
C ALA A 128 18.34 -6.00 -9.78
N PHE A 129 17.41 -5.04 -9.84
CA PHE A 129 17.70 -3.69 -10.31
C PHE A 129 18.75 -3.00 -9.44
N ARG A 130 18.59 -3.02 -8.12
CA ARG A 130 19.56 -2.42 -7.18
C ARG A 130 20.95 -3.04 -7.36
N SER A 131 21.02 -4.37 -7.47
CA SER A 131 22.27 -5.09 -7.70
C SER A 131 22.94 -4.69 -9.02
N GLY A 132 22.19 -4.71 -10.13
CA GLY A 132 22.70 -4.36 -11.45
C GLY A 132 23.12 -2.89 -11.55
N PHE A 133 22.27 -1.97 -11.06
CA PHE A 133 22.55 -0.54 -11.09
C PHE A 133 23.80 -0.19 -10.27
N SER A 134 23.94 -0.78 -9.07
CA SER A 134 25.10 -0.57 -8.20
C SER A 134 26.44 -1.07 -8.79
N THR A 135 26.45 -1.86 -9.87
CA THR A 135 27.69 -2.20 -10.58
C THR A 135 28.27 -1.02 -11.36
N VAL A 136 27.43 -0.06 -11.75
CA VAL A 136 27.81 1.11 -12.54
C VAL A 136 27.74 2.38 -11.71
N PHE A 137 26.74 2.49 -10.83
CA PHE A 137 26.50 3.67 -10.01
C PHE A 137 25.94 3.29 -8.62
N PRO A 138 26.61 3.67 -7.51
CA PRO A 138 26.13 3.36 -6.16
C PRO A 138 24.74 3.94 -5.88
N ILE A 139 23.77 3.08 -5.59
CA ILE A 139 22.38 3.47 -5.35
C ILE A 139 22.19 4.44 -4.18
N GLU A 140 23.12 4.45 -3.23
CA GLU A 140 23.11 5.34 -2.06
C GLU A 140 23.31 6.82 -2.45
N ARG A 141 23.75 7.08 -3.68
CA ARG A 141 23.95 8.43 -4.22
C ARG A 141 22.74 8.95 -5.00
N LEU A 142 21.73 8.11 -5.25
CA LEU A 142 20.48 8.51 -5.91
C LEU A 142 19.69 9.60 -5.16
N PRO A 143 19.68 9.70 -3.81
CA PRO A 143 18.99 10.79 -3.11
C PRO A 143 19.52 12.19 -3.47
N ALA A 144 20.75 12.31 -3.96
CA ALA A 144 21.31 13.59 -4.44
C ALA A 144 20.68 14.05 -5.77
N PHE A 145 19.88 13.20 -6.42
CA PHE A 145 19.08 13.48 -7.60
C PHE A 145 17.62 13.38 -7.18
N ASN A 146 17.14 14.39 -6.46
CA ASN A 146 15.84 14.29 -5.80
C ASN A 146 14.70 14.27 -6.84
N ALA A 147 13.69 13.43 -6.59
CA ALA A 147 12.52 13.25 -7.46
C ALA A 147 11.61 14.51 -7.56
N GLU A 148 11.89 15.56 -6.80
CA GLU A 148 11.21 16.86 -6.85
C GLU A 148 11.96 17.92 -7.70
N GLU A 149 13.15 17.61 -8.22
CA GLU A 149 13.90 18.49 -9.14
C GLU A 149 13.64 18.17 -10.64
N LEU A 150 12.55 17.46 -10.95
CA LEU A 150 12.05 17.16 -12.30
C LEU A 150 10.69 17.80 -12.56
#